data_AF-A0A4Y7Q0K2-F1
#
_entry.id   AF-A0A4Y7Q0K2-F1
#
_cell.length_a   1.000
_cell.length_b   1.000
_cell.length_c   1.000
_cell.angle_alpha   90.00
_cell.angle_beta   90.00
_cell.angle_gamma   90.00
#
_symmetry.space_group_name_H-M   'P 1'
#
loop_
_entity.id
_entity.type
_entity.pdbx_description
1 polymer ?
#
loop_
_entity_poly.entity_id
_entity_poly.type
_entity_poly.pdbx_seq_one_letter_code
_entity_poly.pdbx_strand_id
1 'polypeptide(L)'
;MREDTLIECLKYTPNLRTNSIDCTNTTLRALTVDDSDPSTILCPSLQCLKLGGAAGFSNDTMKALILSRWGANESHNAYVPGKELKQVGYRPRPTDKWLESDHEIAKCINEGFSFSDE
;
A
#
# COMPACT_ATOMS: atom_id res chain seq x y z
N MET A 1 9.75 13.99 10.93
CA MET A 1 8.95 14.64 9.87
C MET A 1 7.48 14.62 10.32
N ARG A 2 6.68 15.66 10.06
CA ARG A 2 5.23 15.59 10.31
C ARG A 2 4.54 14.84 9.16
N GLU A 3 3.45 14.14 9.43
CA GLU A 3 2.73 13.38 8.40
C GLU A 3 2.27 14.25 7.23
N ASP A 4 1.80 15.48 7.49
CA ASP A 4 1.38 16.41 6.44
C ASP A 4 2.51 16.75 5.47
N THR A 5 3.71 16.98 6.00
CA THR A 5 4.92 17.26 5.20
C THR A 5 5.30 16.04 4.36
N LEU A 6 5.18 14.83 4.92
CA LEU A 6 5.43 13.60 4.17
C LEU A 6 4.43 13.46 3.02
N ILE A 7 3.13 13.61 3.29
CA ILE A 7 2.06 13.53 2.29
C ILE A 7 2.28 14.56 1.18
N GLU A 8 2.69 15.78 1.54
CA GLU A 8 3.03 16.82 0.58
C GLU A 8 4.23 16.42 -0.29
N CYS A 9 5.30 15.89 0.29
CA CYS A 9 6.44 15.37 -0.49
C CYS A 9 6.03 14.24 -1.45
N LEU A 10 5.11 13.37 -1.04
CA LEU A 10 4.61 12.27 -1.88
C LEU A 10 3.85 12.78 -3.12
N LYS A 11 3.13 13.91 -3.01
CA LYS A 11 2.47 14.56 -4.17
C LYS A 11 3.48 14.97 -5.24
N TYR A 12 4.67 15.40 -4.83
CA TYR A 12 5.73 15.84 -5.76
C TYR A 12 6.65 14.71 -6.24
N THR A 13 6.38 13.45 -5.86
CA THR A 13 7.20 12.28 -6.24
C THR A 13 6.36 11.18 -6.90
N PRO A 14 5.70 11.45 -8.04
CA PRO A 14 4.77 10.50 -8.66
C PRO A 14 5.43 9.19 -9.12
N ASN A 15 6.72 9.26 -9.48
CA ASN A 15 7.51 8.12 -9.97
C ASN A 15 8.16 7.30 -8.84
N LEU A 16 7.83 7.57 -7.57
CA LEU A 16 8.38 6.84 -6.44
C LEU A 16 7.93 5.38 -6.47
N ARG A 17 8.87 4.47 -6.67
CA ARG A 17 8.61 3.02 -6.76
C ARG A 17 8.72 2.29 -5.43
N THR A 18 9.65 2.72 -4.60
CA THR A 18 9.93 2.12 -3.30
C THR A 18 9.93 3.22 -2.27
N ASN A 19 9.22 3.02 -1.16
CA ASN A 19 9.25 3.94 -0.05
C ASN A 19 9.39 3.19 1.27
N SER A 20 10.05 3.82 2.25
CA SER A 20 10.19 3.32 3.61
C SER A 20 9.81 4.44 4.57
N ILE A 21 8.68 4.28 5.25
CA ILE A 21 8.11 5.33 6.07
C ILE A 21 7.47 4.76 7.33
N ASP A 22 7.61 5.49 8.43
CA ASP A 22 6.84 5.24 9.65
C ASP A 22 5.38 5.65 9.38
N CYS A 23 4.55 4.67 9.06
CA CYS A 23 3.16 4.91 8.71
C CYS A 23 2.25 4.93 9.95
N THR A 24 1.32 5.88 9.95
CA THR A 24 0.07 5.78 10.72
C THR A 24 -1.10 5.48 9.77
N ASN A 25 -2.30 5.34 10.33
CA ASN A 25 -3.54 5.28 9.54
C ASN A 25 -3.70 6.47 8.58
N THR A 26 -3.27 7.67 8.98
CA THR A 26 -3.38 8.88 8.14
C THR A 26 -2.55 8.71 6.86
N THR A 27 -1.30 8.30 7.01
CA THR A 27 -0.38 8.11 5.89
C THR A 27 -0.83 6.97 4.97
N LEU A 28 -1.30 5.85 5.53
CA LEU A 28 -1.84 4.75 4.71
C LEU A 28 -3.12 5.13 3.95
N ARG A 29 -4.02 5.91 4.57
CA ARG A 29 -5.22 6.42 3.88
C ARG A 29 -4.85 7.36 2.74
N ALA A 30 -3.88 8.23 2.93
CA ALA A 30 -3.39 9.11 1.88
C ALA A 30 -2.77 8.33 0.70
N LEU A 31 -2.17 7.17 0.99
CA LEU A 31 -1.67 6.23 -0.01
C LEU A 31 -2.77 5.31 -0.55
N THR A 32 -3.97 5.27 0.00
CA THR A 32 -5.05 4.45 -0.56
C THR A 32 -5.57 5.11 -1.84
N VAL A 33 -5.80 4.34 -2.89
CA VAL A 33 -6.33 4.88 -4.15
C VAL A 33 -7.84 4.98 -4.06
N ASP A 34 -8.37 6.18 -4.32
CA ASP A 34 -9.79 6.40 -4.55
C ASP A 34 -10.05 6.39 -6.06
N ASP A 35 -10.70 5.34 -6.55
CA ASP A 35 -11.02 5.18 -7.97
C ASP A 35 -12.01 6.25 -8.47
N SER A 36 -12.66 7.01 -7.57
CA SER A 36 -13.55 8.13 -7.93
C SER A 36 -12.81 9.43 -8.25
N ASP A 37 -11.57 9.59 -7.77
CA ASP A 37 -10.75 10.78 -8.00
C ASP A 37 -9.28 10.42 -8.24
N PRO A 38 -8.89 10.10 -9.50
CA PRO A 38 -7.53 9.72 -9.83
C PRO A 38 -6.51 10.85 -9.63
N SER A 39 -6.95 12.11 -9.47
CA SER A 39 -6.05 13.24 -9.25
C SER A 39 -5.43 13.25 -7.85
N THR A 40 -6.01 12.47 -6.92
CA THR A 40 -5.54 12.36 -5.54
C THR A 40 -4.50 11.25 -5.32
N ILE A 41 -4.21 10.45 -6.36
CA ILE A 41 -3.29 9.31 -6.26
C ILE A 41 -1.87 9.79 -5.97
N LEU A 42 -1.41 9.50 -4.75
CA LEU A 42 -0.03 9.77 -4.34
C LEU A 42 0.90 8.64 -4.81
N CYS A 43 2.00 8.97 -5.51
CA CYS A 43 2.94 7.95 -5.99
C CYS A 43 2.25 6.81 -6.79
N PRO A 44 1.64 7.12 -7.95
CA PRO A 44 0.96 6.12 -8.78
C PRO A 44 1.86 4.93 -9.16
N SER A 45 3.18 5.14 -9.20
CA SER A 45 4.16 4.10 -9.50
C SER A 45 4.69 3.31 -8.30
N LEU A 46 4.05 3.43 -7.12
CA LEU A 46 4.52 2.73 -5.92
C LEU A 46 4.32 1.22 -6.04
N GLN A 47 5.43 0.49 -5.99
CA GLN A 47 5.48 -0.98 -6.10
C GLN A 47 5.82 -1.64 -4.77
N CYS A 48 6.67 -1.00 -3.96
CA CYS A 48 7.14 -1.53 -2.69
C CYS A 48 6.95 -0.48 -1.59
N LEU A 49 6.26 -0.86 -0.52
CA LEU A 49 6.08 0.00 0.65
C LEU A 49 6.59 -0.71 1.90
N LYS A 50 7.63 -0.18 2.53
CA LYS A 50 8.10 -0.60 3.84
C LYS A 50 7.46 0.25 4.92
N LEU A 51 6.71 -0.40 5.79
CA LEU A 51 6.01 0.16 6.93
C LEU A 51 6.91 -0.01 8.15
N GLY A 52 7.41 1.10 8.70
CA GLY A 52 8.32 1.10 9.85
C GLY A 52 7.78 0.38 11.09
N GLY A 53 8.68 -0.14 11.94
CA GLY A 53 8.36 -1.00 13.08
C GLY A 53 7.49 -0.36 14.19
N ALA A 54 7.34 0.96 14.18
CA ALA A 54 6.45 1.72 15.07
C ALA A 54 5.06 1.98 14.47
N ALA A 55 4.66 1.18 13.48
CA ALA A 55 3.36 1.11 12.83
C ALA A 55 2.15 1.42 13.75
N GLY A 56 1.63 2.64 13.68
CA GLY A 56 0.42 3.09 14.38
C GLY A 56 -0.86 2.86 13.57
N PHE A 57 -0.86 1.88 12.66
CA PHE A 57 -1.99 1.61 11.76
C PHE A 57 -2.79 0.38 12.16
N SER A 58 -4.03 0.31 11.68
CA SER A 58 -4.91 -0.86 11.81
C SER A 58 -4.79 -1.79 10.61
N ASN A 59 -5.12 -3.06 10.83
CA ASN A 59 -5.19 -4.09 9.79
C ASN A 59 -6.17 -3.68 8.67
N ASP A 60 -7.31 -3.06 9.02
CA ASP A 60 -8.29 -2.58 8.03
C ASP A 60 -7.71 -1.53 7.09
N THR A 61 -6.89 -0.61 7.62
CA THR A 61 -6.29 0.45 6.80
C THR A 61 -5.20 -0.13 5.89
N MET A 62 -4.43 -1.10 6.39
CA MET A 62 -3.45 -1.83 5.58
C MET A 62 -4.13 -2.65 4.48
N LYS A 63 -5.23 -3.35 4.80
CA LYS A 63 -6.05 -4.08 3.84
C LYS A 63 -6.58 -3.14 2.75
N ALA A 64 -7.19 -2.01 3.15
CA ALA A 64 -7.72 -1.04 2.21
C ALA A 64 -6.64 -0.52 1.24
N LEU A 65 -5.43 -0.22 1.75
CA LEU A 65 -4.30 0.15 0.92
C LEU A 65 -3.98 -0.95 -0.11
N ILE A 66 -3.79 -2.19 0.34
CA ILE A 66 -3.42 -3.31 -0.52
C ILE A 66 -4.46 -3.52 -1.60
N LEU A 67 -5.74 -3.64 -1.23
CA LEU A 67 -6.82 -3.89 -2.19
C LEU A 67 -7.01 -2.72 -3.16
N SER A 68 -6.85 -1.47 -2.69
CA SER A 68 -6.95 -0.30 -3.56
C SER A 68 -5.81 -0.19 -4.56
N ARG A 69 -4.64 -0.79 -4.28
CA ARG A 69 -3.43 -0.67 -5.11
C ARG A 69 -3.00 -1.95 -5.79
N TRP A 70 -3.64 -3.06 -5.49
CA TRP A 70 -3.35 -4.33 -6.12
C TRP A 70 -4.01 -4.39 -7.50
N GLY A 71 -3.20 -4.28 -8.55
CA GLY A 71 -3.63 -4.44 -9.93
C GLY A 71 -3.64 -5.90 -10.37
N ALA A 72 -4.38 -6.76 -9.67
CA ALA A 72 -4.57 -8.17 -10.02
C ALA A 72 -4.81 -8.35 -11.52
N ASN A 73 -3.81 -8.86 -12.25
CA ASN A 73 -3.89 -9.42 -13.61
C ASN A 73 -5.14 -9.02 -14.42
N GLU A 74 -5.35 -7.71 -14.67
CA GLU A 74 -6.19 -7.31 -15.77
C GLU A 74 -5.43 -7.74 -17.03
N SER A 75 -5.93 -8.80 -17.64
CA SER A 75 -5.35 -9.62 -18.70
C SER A 75 -5.08 -8.88 -20.02
N HIS A 76 -4.95 -7.55 -19.99
CA HIS A 76 -4.75 -6.71 -21.14
C HIS A 76 -3.93 -5.46 -20.81
N ASN A 77 -2.62 -5.59 -20.56
CA ASN A 77 -1.51 -4.63 -20.81
C ASN A 77 -1.71 -3.11 -20.54
N ALA A 78 -2.79 -2.69 -19.89
CA ALA A 78 -3.10 -1.29 -19.67
C ALA A 78 -2.49 -0.90 -18.34
N TYR A 79 -1.55 0.03 -18.41
CA TYR A 79 -1.05 0.72 -17.24
C TYR A 79 -2.21 1.41 -16.52
N VAL A 80 -2.57 0.95 -15.31
CA VAL A 80 -3.53 1.62 -14.45
C VAL A 80 -2.74 2.36 -13.34
N PRO A 81 -2.63 3.69 -13.40
CA PRO A 81 -1.91 4.46 -12.38
C PRO A 81 -2.43 4.15 -10.98
N GLY A 82 -1.52 3.93 -10.01
CA GLY A 82 -1.88 3.66 -8.62
C GLY A 82 -2.17 2.20 -8.29
N LYS A 83 -2.29 1.31 -9.29
CA LYS A 83 -2.52 -0.14 -9.10
C LYS A 83 -1.25 -0.98 -9.20
N GLU A 84 -0.09 -0.40 -8.87
CA GLU A 84 1.23 -1.04 -9.06
C GLU A 84 1.81 -1.71 -7.82
N LEU A 85 1.13 -1.67 -6.67
CA LEU A 85 1.70 -2.16 -5.40
C LEU A 85 1.86 -3.68 -5.44
N LYS A 86 3.07 -4.18 -5.29
CA LYS A 86 3.42 -5.62 -5.33
C LYS A 86 3.88 -6.18 -4.00
N GLN A 87 4.40 -5.31 -3.15
CA GLN A 87 5.01 -5.74 -1.90
C GLN A 87 4.76 -4.73 -0.79
N VAL A 88 4.42 -5.26 0.38
CA VAL A 88 4.41 -4.50 1.63
C VAL A 88 5.37 -5.15 2.62
N GLY A 89 6.42 -4.42 2.98
CA GLY A 89 7.30 -4.77 4.08
C GLY A 89 6.70 -4.30 5.38
N TYR A 90 6.52 -5.16 6.36
CA TYR A 90 6.09 -4.78 7.70
C TYR A 90 6.50 -5.88 8.68
N ARG A 91 6.76 -5.51 9.95
CA ARG A 91 7.03 -6.49 10.99
C ARG A 91 5.71 -7.09 11.51
N PRO A 92 5.43 -8.39 11.30
CA PRO A 92 4.22 -9.02 11.80
C PRO A 92 4.16 -9.00 13.32
N ARG A 93 3.01 -8.64 13.87
CA ARG A 93 2.70 -8.82 15.29
C ARG A 93 2.10 -10.21 15.50
N PRO A 94 2.29 -10.83 16.69
CA PRO A 94 1.64 -12.11 17.01
C PRO A 94 0.11 -12.11 16.88
N THR A 95 -0.51 -10.92 16.85
CA THR A 95 -1.94 -10.69 16.66
C THR A 95 -2.38 -10.69 15.20
N ASP A 96 -1.46 -10.74 14.23
CA ASP A 96 -1.75 -10.52 12.82
C ASP A 96 -2.24 -11.80 12.10
N LYS A 97 -3.17 -12.52 12.72
CA LYS A 97 -3.81 -13.72 12.15
C LYS A 97 -4.74 -13.42 10.96
N TRP A 98 -5.00 -12.14 10.72
CA TRP A 98 -5.91 -11.69 9.66
C TRP A 98 -5.38 -12.03 8.26
N LEU A 99 -4.06 -12.09 8.05
CA LEU A 99 -3.47 -12.43 6.74
C LEU A 99 -3.85 -13.82 6.26
N GLU A 100 -3.99 -14.77 7.19
CA GLU A 100 -4.37 -16.14 6.88
C GLU A 100 -5.89 -16.31 6.77
N SER A 101 -6.66 -15.42 7.39
CA SER A 101 -8.12 -15.50 7.47
C SER A 101 -8.83 -14.64 6.41
N ASP A 102 -8.16 -13.65 5.84
CA ASP A 102 -8.73 -12.71 4.89
C ASP A 102 -8.63 -13.24 3.46
N HIS A 103 -9.77 -13.63 2.90
CA HIS A 103 -9.83 -14.24 1.57
C HIS A 103 -9.36 -13.30 0.45
N GLU A 104 -9.57 -11.99 0.58
CA GLU A 104 -9.18 -11.02 -0.45
C GLU A 104 -7.68 -10.84 -0.48
N ILE A 105 -7.04 -10.76 0.69
CA ILE A 105 -5.58 -10.69 0.81
C ILE A 105 -4.93 -12.01 0.39
N ALA A 106 -5.50 -13.15 0.79
CA ALA A 106 -5.03 -14.45 0.35
C ALA A 106 -5.06 -14.57 -1.18
N LYS A 107 -6.10 -14.04 -1.84
CA LYS A 107 -6.18 -13.95 -3.29
C LYS A 107 -5.05 -13.09 -3.86
N CYS A 108 -4.81 -11.89 -3.32
CA CYS A 108 -3.68 -11.04 -3.74
C CYS A 108 -2.35 -11.79 -3.66
N ILE A 109 -2.09 -12.49 -2.56
CA ILE A 109 -0.86 -13.28 -2.36
C ILE A 109 -0.73 -14.37 -3.43
N ASN A 110 -1.81 -15.13 -3.67
CA ASN A 110 -1.83 -16.18 -4.69
C ASN A 110 -1.61 -15.64 -6.11
N GLU A 111 -1.96 -14.38 -6.36
CA GLU A 111 -1.77 -13.69 -7.64
C GLU A 111 -0.41 -12.97 -7.76
N GLY A 112 0.46 -13.08 -6.75
CA GLY A 112 1.84 -12.58 -6.78
C GLY A 112 2.15 -11.40 -5.87
N PHE A 113 1.20 -10.94 -5.05
CA PHE A 113 1.49 -9.99 -3.98
C PHE A 113 2.35 -10.65 -2.90
N SER A 114 3.27 -9.90 -2.28
CA SER A 114 4.14 -10.45 -1.24
C SER A 114 4.26 -9.54 -0.02
N PHE A 115 4.48 -10.17 1.14
CA PHE A 115 4.91 -9.48 2.35
C PHE A 115 6.39 -9.76 2.59
N SER A 116 7.14 -8.76 3.07
CA SER A 116 8.54 -8.92 3.49
C SER A 116 8.73 -8.49 4.93
N ASP A 117 9.73 -9.05 5.60
CA ASP A 117 10.22 -8.46 6.85
C ASP A 117 10.87 -7.09 6.53
N GLU A 118 10.81 -6.15 7.47
CA GLU A 118 11.31 -4.78 7.30
C GLU A 118 12.84 -4.71 7.18
#